data_AF-A0ABD2SPW3-F1
#
_entry.id   AF-A0ABD2SPW3-F1
#
_cell.length_a   1.000
_cell.length_b   1.000
_cell.length_c   1.000
_cell.angle_alpha   90.00
_cell.angle_beta   90.00
_cell.angle_gamma   90.00
#
_symmetry.space_group_name_H-M   'P 1'
#
loop_
_entity.id
_entity.type
_entity.pdbx_description
1 polymer ?
#
loop_
_entity_poly.entity_id
_entity_poly.type
_entity_poly.pdbx_seq_one_letter_code
_entity_poly.pdbx_strand_id
1 'polypeptide(L)'
;MACSCLSDDTWFALSQMRTTTLQVEDPQIIGPNSAGMPEYRLEKVFPVYAVGVSEPDPNLIVSVANTASTLGDPIWDAVKLEAKLEAEKEPILSSFLYASILTHDCLERALSFVLSNRLQNPTLLATQLMDIFSDVIMHNRCIQCSIRLDLQACKDRDPSCLSYCSALLYLKGYHALQTHRVAHTLWNQGRKVLALALQSRVSEVFGVDIHPGYTCVCL
;
A
#
# COMPACT_ATOMS: atom_id res chain seq x y z
N MET A 1 -15.68 -4.88 22.18
CA MET A 1 -16.64 -5.15 21.08
C MET A 1 -15.96 -6.12 20.15
N ALA A 2 -16.45 -7.35 20.06
CA ALA A 2 -15.78 -8.44 19.35
C ALA A 2 -15.77 -8.15 17.85
N CYS A 3 -14.56 -8.09 17.30
CA CYS A 3 -14.34 -8.00 15.87
C CYS A 3 -14.58 -9.38 15.28
N SER A 4 -15.72 -9.57 14.63
CA SER A 4 -16.02 -10.77 13.85
C SER A 4 -15.18 -10.75 12.57
N CYS A 5 -13.88 -11.03 12.72
CA CYS A 5 -13.00 -11.34 11.60
C CYS A 5 -13.49 -12.66 10.98
N LEU A 6 -13.77 -12.63 9.69
CA LEU A 6 -13.92 -13.85 8.90
C LEU A 6 -12.66 -14.71 9.08
N SER A 7 -12.89 -15.99 9.34
CA SER A 7 -11.89 -17.03 9.60
C SER A 7 -10.82 -17.13 8.51
N ASP A 8 -9.58 -17.41 8.94
CA ASP A 8 -8.33 -17.44 8.17
C ASP A 8 -8.31 -18.40 6.95
N ASP A 9 -9.27 -19.33 6.85
CA ASP A 9 -9.26 -20.40 5.84
C ASP A 9 -9.82 -19.99 4.46
N THR A 10 -10.45 -18.81 4.35
CA THR A 10 -11.06 -18.35 3.08
C THR A 10 -10.05 -17.77 2.08
N TRP A 11 -8.80 -17.56 2.49
CA TRP A 11 -7.72 -16.93 1.70
C TRP A 11 -7.32 -17.72 0.45
N PHE A 12 -7.37 -19.06 0.49
CA PHE A 12 -6.90 -19.90 -0.63
C PHE A 12 -7.95 -20.22 -1.70
N ALA A 13 -9.24 -20.03 -1.42
CA ALA A 13 -10.30 -20.55 -2.29
C ALA A 13 -10.67 -19.64 -3.48
N LEU A 14 -10.33 -18.35 -3.44
CA LEU A 14 -10.76 -17.39 -4.46
C LEU A 14 -9.79 -17.23 -5.64
N SER A 15 -8.59 -17.84 -5.58
CA SER A 15 -7.60 -17.75 -6.66
C SER A 15 -7.77 -18.77 -7.79
N GLN A 16 -8.64 -19.77 -7.63
CA GLN A 16 -8.74 -20.92 -8.55
C GLN A 16 -9.95 -20.91 -9.50
N MET A 17 -10.72 -19.81 -9.57
CA MET A 17 -11.86 -19.72 -10.49
C MET A 17 -11.87 -18.44 -11.31
N ARG A 18 -10.98 -18.38 -12.31
CA ARG A 18 -11.28 -17.81 -13.65
C ARG A 18 -10.07 -17.94 -14.59
N THR A 19 -9.92 -19.12 -15.18
CA THR A 19 -9.16 -19.29 -16.44
C THR A 19 -10.12 -19.86 -17.47
N THR A 20 -10.81 -18.99 -18.21
CA THR A 20 -11.51 -19.40 -19.43
C THR A 20 -11.50 -18.25 -20.43
N THR A 21 -10.46 -18.32 -21.28
CA THR A 21 -10.41 -18.03 -22.72
C THR A 21 -11.35 -16.97 -23.30
N LEU A 22 -10.78 -15.89 -23.83
CA LEU A 22 -11.30 -15.21 -25.01
C LEU A 22 -10.14 -14.90 -25.97
N GLN A 23 -10.17 -15.57 -27.12
CA GLN A 23 -9.33 -15.31 -28.29
C GLN A 23 -9.79 -14.01 -28.96
N VAL A 24 -8.86 -13.16 -29.38
CA VAL A 24 -9.13 -12.11 -30.37
C VAL A 24 -7.98 -12.13 -31.40
N GLU A 25 -8.38 -12.23 -32.66
CA GLU A 25 -7.55 -12.40 -33.86
C GLU A 25 -6.78 -11.11 -34.23
N ASP A 26 -5.59 -11.30 -34.79
CA ASP A 26 -4.74 -10.28 -35.43
C ASP A 26 -5.33 -9.76 -36.76
N PRO A 27 -5.04 -8.50 -37.11
CA PRO A 27 -4.81 -8.14 -38.50
C PRO A 27 -3.40 -7.56 -38.76
N GLN A 28 -2.72 -8.13 -39.76
CA GLN A 28 -1.46 -7.65 -40.32
C GLN A 28 -1.60 -6.33 -41.10
N ILE A 29 -0.67 -5.38 -40.93
CA ILE A 29 -0.31 -4.37 -41.96
C ILE A 29 1.20 -4.01 -41.92
N ILE A 30 1.96 -4.60 -42.86
CA ILE A 30 2.95 -4.03 -43.81
C ILE A 30 3.72 -2.73 -43.42
N GLY A 31 5.06 -2.80 -43.34
CA GLY A 31 6.01 -1.65 -43.37
C GLY A 31 6.31 -1.14 -44.81
N PRO A 32 7.16 -0.10 -45.05
CA PRO A 32 8.53 -0.02 -44.53
C PRO A 32 9.16 1.41 -44.33
N ASN A 33 10.43 1.42 -43.88
CA ASN A 33 11.53 2.40 -44.07
C ASN A 33 11.77 3.60 -43.10
N SER A 34 12.86 3.44 -42.34
CA SER A 34 13.99 4.37 -42.05
C SER A 34 13.76 5.85 -41.75
N ALA A 35 14.13 6.30 -40.53
CA ALA A 35 15.08 7.41 -40.27
C ALA A 35 15.20 7.75 -38.76
N GLY A 36 16.44 7.86 -38.27
CA GLY A 36 16.88 8.90 -37.31
C GLY A 36 16.40 8.85 -35.84
N MET A 37 17.25 8.34 -34.95
CA MET A 37 17.28 8.73 -33.53
C MET A 37 18.02 10.07 -33.36
N PRO A 38 17.69 10.88 -32.35
CA PRO A 38 18.69 11.63 -31.61
C PRO A 38 18.92 10.99 -30.23
N GLU A 39 20.19 10.67 -30.05
CA GLU A 39 20.91 10.17 -28.90
C GLU A 39 20.86 11.19 -27.75
N TYR A 40 20.30 10.83 -26.59
CA TYR A 40 20.56 11.55 -25.34
C TYR A 40 21.54 10.75 -24.48
N ARG A 41 22.74 11.29 -24.37
CA ARG A 41 23.90 10.78 -23.66
C ARG A 41 23.86 11.31 -22.23
N LEU A 42 23.50 10.47 -21.27
CA LEU A 42 23.81 10.72 -19.86
C LEU A 42 24.94 9.78 -19.45
N GLU A 43 26.13 10.36 -19.34
CA GLU A 43 27.35 9.68 -18.95
C GLU A 43 27.25 9.14 -17.52
N LYS A 44 27.71 7.90 -17.40
CA LYS A 44 27.88 7.12 -16.18
C LYS A 44 28.86 7.80 -15.24
N VAL A 45 28.45 8.06 -14.00
CA VAL A 45 29.32 7.95 -12.82
C VAL A 45 28.45 7.54 -11.64
N PHE A 46 28.81 6.44 -10.96
CA PHE A 46 28.79 6.20 -9.50
C PHE A 46 28.76 4.68 -9.19
N PRO A 47 29.35 4.24 -8.06
CA PRO A 47 30.37 3.19 -8.07
C PRO A 47 29.86 1.78 -7.80
N VAL A 48 30.67 0.85 -8.31
CA VAL A 48 30.64 -0.61 -8.18
C VAL A 48 30.77 -1.04 -6.71
N TYR A 49 29.79 -1.79 -6.20
CA TYR A 49 30.05 -2.85 -5.24
C TYR A 49 29.69 -4.19 -5.90
N ALA A 50 30.73 -4.89 -6.33
CA ALA A 50 30.64 -6.28 -6.72
C ALA A 50 30.52 -7.12 -5.43
N VAL A 51 29.44 -7.91 -5.33
CA VAL A 51 29.39 -9.10 -4.46
C VAL A 51 29.01 -10.27 -5.36
N GLY A 52 29.89 -11.26 -5.40
CA GLY A 52 29.86 -12.37 -6.34
C GLY A 52 28.62 -13.25 -6.19
N VAL A 53 28.07 -13.65 -7.33
CA VAL A 53 27.06 -14.70 -7.43
C VAL A 53 27.80 -16.04 -7.45
N SER A 54 27.66 -16.83 -6.37
CA SER A 54 28.00 -18.25 -6.38
C SER A 54 26.79 -19.05 -6.87
N GLU A 55 27.02 -20.03 -7.74
CA GLU A 55 26.01 -20.86 -8.40
C GLU A 55 25.10 -21.64 -7.42
N PRO A 56 23.84 -21.97 -7.78
CA PRO A 56 22.94 -22.71 -6.90
C PRO A 56 23.20 -24.23 -6.96
N ASP A 57 23.28 -24.85 -5.78
CA ASP A 57 23.45 -26.29 -5.56
C ASP A 57 22.09 -27.04 -5.77
N PRO A 58 22.00 -28.14 -6.56
CA PRO A 58 20.71 -28.71 -6.99
C PRO A 58 19.95 -29.57 -5.96
N ASN A 59 20.42 -29.69 -4.71
CA ASN A 59 19.95 -30.73 -3.78
C ASN A 59 19.17 -30.26 -2.54
N LEU A 60 18.57 -29.07 -2.56
CA LEU A 60 17.72 -28.61 -1.44
C LEU A 60 16.23 -28.77 -1.72
N ILE A 61 15.82 -29.98 -2.09
CA ILE A 61 14.43 -30.44 -2.01
C ILE A 61 14.35 -31.39 -0.80
N VAL A 62 13.33 -31.19 0.04
CA VAL A 62 12.93 -31.95 1.25
C VAL A 62 13.27 -31.26 2.60
N SER A 63 12.36 -30.38 3.03
CA SER A 63 11.72 -30.43 4.36
C SER A 63 10.59 -29.41 4.46
N VAL A 64 9.53 -29.63 3.67
CA VAL A 64 8.24 -28.92 3.84
C VAL A 64 7.50 -29.54 5.02
N ALA A 65 7.91 -29.19 6.23
CA ALA A 65 7.16 -29.38 7.48
C ALA A 65 7.94 -28.75 8.65
N ASN A 66 7.89 -27.42 8.80
CA ASN A 66 8.03 -26.63 10.06
C ASN A 66 8.63 -25.23 9.84
N THR A 67 7.92 -24.35 9.12
CA THR A 67 8.22 -22.90 9.10
C THR A 67 6.95 -22.07 9.23
N ALA A 68 6.23 -22.26 10.34
CA ALA A 68 5.03 -21.47 10.66
C ALA A 68 5.35 -20.09 11.31
N SER A 69 6.52 -19.50 11.07
CA SER A 69 6.92 -18.25 11.76
C SER A 69 7.78 -17.27 10.96
N THR A 70 7.63 -17.23 9.64
CA THR A 70 7.99 -16.08 8.76
C THR A 70 7.07 -16.07 7.52
N LEU A 71 5.74 -16.01 7.72
CA LEU A 71 4.85 -15.65 6.62
C LEU A 71 5.11 -14.17 6.28
N GLY A 72 5.77 -13.91 5.15
CA GLY A 72 5.91 -12.57 4.59
C GLY A 72 4.55 -11.96 4.26
N ASP A 73 4.47 -10.64 4.19
CA ASP A 73 3.26 -9.92 3.79
C ASP A 73 3.33 -9.63 2.28
N PRO A 74 2.60 -10.40 1.44
CA PRO A 74 2.72 -10.29 -0.01
C PRO A 74 2.26 -8.93 -0.54
N ILE A 75 1.30 -8.28 0.13
CA ILE A 75 0.83 -6.95 -0.26
C ILE A 75 1.92 -5.92 0.04
N TRP A 76 2.55 -6.02 1.22
CA TRP A 76 3.64 -5.11 1.57
C TRP A 76 4.87 -5.28 0.67
N ASP A 77 5.21 -6.52 0.33
CA ASP A 77 6.33 -6.80 -0.57
C ASP A 77 6.04 -6.28 -1.99
N ALA A 78 4.80 -6.40 -2.48
CA ALA A 78 4.37 -5.80 -3.73
C ALA A 78 4.48 -4.26 -3.69
N VAL A 79 3.99 -3.61 -2.64
CA VAL A 79 4.08 -2.15 -2.47
C VAL A 79 5.53 -1.65 -2.49
N LYS A 80 6.45 -2.33 -1.78
CA LYS A 80 7.87 -1.97 -1.78
C LYS A 80 8.50 -2.14 -3.16
N LEU A 81 8.18 -3.22 -3.87
CA LEU A 81 8.71 -3.48 -5.20
C LEU A 81 8.22 -2.44 -6.20
N GLU A 82 6.92 -2.14 -6.19
CA GLU A 82 6.30 -1.10 -7.02
C GLU A 82 6.92 0.27 -6.74
N ALA A 83 7.09 0.65 -5.46
CA ALA A 83 7.70 1.92 -5.07
C ALA A 83 9.16 2.06 -5.55
N LYS A 84 9.95 0.97 -5.54
CA LYS A 84 11.31 0.99 -6.10
C LYS A 84 11.29 1.25 -7.60
N LEU A 85 10.43 0.53 -8.33
CA LEU A 85 10.30 0.70 -9.78
C LEU A 85 9.82 2.10 -10.15
N GLU A 86 8.89 2.68 -9.38
CA GLU A 86 8.41 4.05 -9.58
C GLU A 86 9.51 5.09 -9.27
N ALA A 87 10.32 4.87 -8.23
CA ALA A 87 11.43 5.76 -7.88
C ALA A 87 12.56 5.77 -8.93
N GLU A 88 12.79 4.64 -9.61
CA GLU A 88 13.75 4.55 -10.73
C GLU A 88 13.22 5.23 -11.99
N LYS A 89 11.91 5.13 -12.25
CA LYS A 89 11.26 5.75 -13.42
C LYS A 89 11.13 7.26 -13.28
N GLU A 90 10.86 7.76 -12.08
CA GLU A 90 10.65 9.19 -11.82
C GLU A 90 11.58 9.70 -10.71
N PRO A 91 12.81 10.15 -11.05
CA PRO A 91 13.81 10.58 -10.07
C PRO A 91 13.36 11.75 -9.18
N ILE A 92 12.47 12.62 -9.66
CA ILE A 92 11.96 13.77 -8.87
C ILE A 92 11.16 13.28 -7.66
N LEU A 93 10.43 12.17 -7.79
CA LEU A 93 9.63 11.57 -6.72
C LEU A 93 10.39 10.56 -5.87
N SER A 94 11.63 10.23 -6.25
CA SER A 94 12.44 9.22 -5.56
C SER A 94 12.54 9.48 -4.06
N SER A 95 12.95 10.68 -3.64
CA SER A 95 13.05 11.04 -2.21
C SER A 95 11.73 10.88 -1.46
N PHE A 96 10.60 11.21 -2.10
CA PHE A 96 9.28 11.07 -1.51
C PHE A 96 8.88 9.59 -1.33
N LEU A 97 9.14 8.75 -2.34
CA LEU A 97 8.86 7.31 -2.29
C LEU A 97 9.74 6.58 -1.26
N TYR A 98 11.02 6.96 -1.19
CA TYR A 98 11.93 6.43 -0.17
C TYR A 98 11.46 6.80 1.24
N ALA A 99 11.11 8.06 1.48
CA ALA A 99 10.63 8.52 2.78
C ALA A 99 9.28 7.88 3.17
N SER A 100 8.37 7.71 2.21
CA SER A 100 6.99 7.28 2.48
C SER A 100 6.79 5.77 2.54
N ILE A 101 7.63 4.99 1.87
CA ILE A 101 7.47 3.54 1.74
C ILE A 101 8.76 2.82 2.13
N LEU A 102 9.87 3.08 1.43
CA LEU A 102 11.05 2.22 1.50
C LEU A 102 11.82 2.31 2.83
N THR A 103 11.61 3.38 3.60
CA THR A 103 12.21 3.56 4.94
C THR A 103 11.47 2.77 6.03
N HIS A 104 10.26 2.29 5.76
CA HIS A 104 9.42 1.64 6.78
C HIS A 104 9.54 0.11 6.74
N ASP A 105 9.40 -0.52 7.91
CA ASP A 105 9.49 -1.98 8.02
C ASP A 105 8.17 -2.68 7.65
N CYS A 106 7.03 -2.01 7.84
CA CYS A 106 5.70 -2.58 7.64
C CYS A 106 4.72 -1.58 7.03
N LEU A 107 3.66 -2.15 6.41
CA LEU A 107 2.59 -1.41 5.74
C LEU A 107 1.88 -0.42 6.67
N GLU A 108 1.68 -0.79 7.93
CA GLU A 108 1.00 0.04 8.93
C GLU A 108 1.76 1.35 9.20
N ARG A 109 3.08 1.28 9.37
CA ARG A 109 3.90 2.47 9.61
C ARG A 109 3.99 3.35 8.37
N ALA A 110 4.10 2.75 7.18
CA ALA A 110 4.06 3.50 5.92
C ALA A 110 2.72 4.24 5.77
N LEU A 111 1.60 3.58 6.04
CA LEU A 111 0.29 4.20 6.01
C LEU A 111 0.17 5.33 7.03
N SER A 112 0.60 5.11 8.28
CA SER A 112 0.61 6.15 9.31
C SER A 112 1.39 7.38 8.86
N PHE A 113 2.57 7.18 8.25
CA PHE A 113 3.40 8.27 7.74
C PHE A 113 2.69 9.05 6.64
N VAL A 114 2.10 8.35 5.67
CA VAL A 114 1.34 8.99 4.58
C VAL A 114 0.16 9.78 5.14
N LEU A 115 -0.67 9.19 5.99
CA LEU A 115 -1.85 9.87 6.57
C LEU A 115 -1.46 11.10 7.40
N SER A 116 -0.37 11.00 8.16
CA SER A 116 0.12 12.10 9.00
C SER A 116 0.53 13.30 8.17
N ASN A 117 1.30 13.07 7.09
CA ASN A 117 1.72 14.13 6.18
C ASN A 117 0.55 14.74 5.38
N ARG A 118 -0.51 13.97 5.13
CA ARG A 118 -1.70 14.46 4.42
C ARG A 118 -2.63 15.27 5.31
N LEU A 119 -2.74 14.92 6.60
CA LEU A 119 -3.70 15.52 7.53
C LEU A 119 -3.12 16.66 8.39
N GLN A 120 -1.79 16.79 8.44
CA GLN A 120 -1.11 17.80 9.23
C GLN A 120 -1.64 19.22 8.99
N ASN A 121 -1.62 20.03 10.04
CA ASN A 121 -1.85 21.47 9.99
C ASN A 121 -1.07 22.16 11.12
N PRO A 122 -1.12 23.49 11.25
CA PRO A 122 -0.40 24.19 12.33
C PRO A 122 -0.82 23.79 13.75
N THR A 123 -1.97 23.12 13.92
CA THR A 123 -2.50 22.66 15.23
C THR A 123 -2.14 21.20 15.51
N LEU A 124 -2.17 20.34 14.49
CA LEU A 124 -1.92 18.90 14.54
C LEU A 124 -0.70 18.61 13.68
N LEU A 125 0.46 18.52 14.34
CA LEU A 125 1.74 18.28 13.67
C LEU A 125 1.80 16.85 13.13
N ALA A 126 2.48 16.66 11.99
CA ALA A 126 2.66 15.32 11.42
C ALA A 126 3.29 14.32 12.39
N THR A 127 4.21 14.76 13.25
CA THR A 127 4.83 13.89 14.27
C THR A 127 3.82 13.36 15.28
N GLN A 128 2.94 14.24 15.78
CA GLN A 128 1.88 13.85 16.72
C GLN A 128 0.87 12.92 16.06
N LEU A 129 0.49 13.22 14.81
CA LEU A 129 -0.40 12.35 14.04
C LEU A 129 0.23 10.98 13.79
N MET A 130 1.53 10.94 13.48
CA MET A 130 2.26 9.70 13.24
C MET A 130 2.25 8.81 14.47
N ASP A 131 2.49 9.37 15.65
CA ASP A 131 2.46 8.64 16.92
C ASP A 131 1.05 8.08 17.19
N ILE A 132 0.01 8.91 17.01
CA ILE A 132 -1.39 8.51 17.23
C ILE A 132 -1.80 7.40 16.25
N PHE A 133 -1.53 7.56 14.96
CA PHE A 133 -1.91 6.58 13.94
C PHE A 133 -1.17 5.28 14.14
N SER A 134 0.16 5.34 14.37
CA SER A 134 0.96 4.16 14.60
C SER A 134 0.52 3.41 15.85
N ASP A 135 0.26 4.12 16.96
CA ASP A 135 -0.23 3.51 18.19
C ASP A 135 -1.57 2.79 17.97
N VAL A 136 -2.56 3.47 17.38
CA VAL A 136 -3.89 2.89 17.16
C VAL A 136 -3.86 1.71 16.18
N ILE A 137 -3.14 1.83 15.06
CA ILE A 137 -3.09 0.78 14.03
C ILE A 137 -2.30 -0.44 14.53
N MET A 138 -1.18 -0.23 15.24
CA MET A 138 -0.34 -1.33 15.72
C MET A 138 -1.03 -2.17 16.81
N HIS A 139 -1.91 -1.57 17.61
CA HIS A 139 -2.65 -2.27 18.67
C HIS A 139 -3.96 -2.93 18.23
N ASN A 140 -4.41 -2.72 16.97
CA ASN A 140 -5.69 -3.25 16.48
C ASN A 140 -5.51 -4.13 15.24
N ARG A 141 -5.45 -5.45 15.44
CA ARG A 141 -5.32 -6.46 14.35
C ARG A 141 -6.41 -6.35 13.29
N CYS A 142 -7.63 -5.99 13.68
CA CYS A 142 -8.72 -5.79 12.74
C CYS A 142 -8.49 -4.65 11.76
N ILE A 143 -7.89 -3.55 12.22
CA ILE A 143 -7.54 -2.43 11.36
C ILE A 143 -6.43 -2.87 10.40
N GLN A 144 -5.43 -3.61 10.88
CA GLN A 144 -4.36 -4.15 10.05
C GLN A 144 -4.87 -5.08 8.94
N CYS A 145 -5.82 -5.95 9.26
CA CYS A 145 -6.47 -6.80 8.26
C CYS A 145 -7.29 -5.96 7.27
N SER A 146 -8.07 -5.00 7.77
CA SER A 146 -8.88 -4.10 6.95
C SER A 146 -8.06 -3.28 5.96
N ILE A 147 -6.89 -2.76 6.37
CA ILE A 147 -5.95 -2.02 5.53
C ILE A 147 -5.58 -2.82 4.27
N ARG A 148 -5.27 -4.11 4.45
CA ARG A 148 -4.90 -5.02 3.35
C ARG A 148 -6.08 -5.33 2.44
N LEU A 149 -7.24 -5.64 3.04
CA LEU A 149 -8.46 -5.91 2.28
C LEU A 149 -8.93 -4.70 1.47
N ASP A 150 -8.86 -3.50 2.06
CA ASP A 150 -9.25 -2.25 1.41
C ASP A 150 -8.29 -1.93 0.24
N LEU A 151 -6.97 -2.17 0.40
CA LEU A 151 -6.00 -2.04 -0.71
C LEU A 151 -6.28 -3.02 -1.84
N GLN A 152 -6.56 -4.27 -1.52
CA GLN A 152 -6.93 -5.28 -2.50
C GLN A 152 -8.22 -4.91 -3.23
N ALA A 153 -9.24 -4.46 -2.50
CA ALA A 153 -10.49 -3.99 -3.08
C ALA A 153 -10.28 -2.79 -4.01
N CYS A 154 -9.43 -1.82 -3.64
CA CYS A 154 -9.06 -0.72 -4.51
C CYS A 154 -8.40 -1.21 -5.80
N LYS A 155 -7.46 -2.16 -5.70
CA LYS A 155 -6.76 -2.70 -6.87
C LYS A 155 -7.67 -3.50 -7.80
N ASP A 156 -8.61 -4.27 -7.22
CA ASP A 156 -9.49 -5.17 -7.97
C ASP A 156 -10.66 -4.43 -8.62
N ARG A 157 -11.17 -3.37 -7.98
CA ARG A 157 -12.42 -2.70 -8.41
C ARG A 157 -12.20 -1.37 -9.14
N ASP A 158 -11.07 -0.69 -8.94
CA ASP A 158 -10.78 0.57 -9.63
C ASP A 158 -9.89 0.34 -10.85
N PRO A 159 -10.39 0.50 -12.08
CA PRO A 159 -9.59 0.34 -13.29
C PRO A 159 -8.47 1.37 -13.42
N SER A 160 -8.57 2.49 -12.70
CA SER A 160 -7.55 3.55 -12.68
C SER A 160 -6.42 3.24 -11.69
N CYS A 161 -6.61 2.26 -10.80
CA CYS A 161 -5.63 1.88 -9.80
C CYS A 161 -4.56 0.95 -10.41
N LEU A 162 -3.47 1.56 -10.87
CA LEU A 162 -2.39 0.85 -11.57
C LEU A 162 -1.52 -0.01 -10.64
N SER A 163 -1.36 0.36 -9.37
CA SER A 163 -0.46 -0.31 -8.42
C SER A 163 -0.98 -0.21 -6.98
N TYR A 164 -0.60 -1.14 -6.10
CA TYR A 164 -0.89 -1.03 -4.65
C TYR A 164 -0.20 0.19 -4.04
N CYS A 165 1.01 0.50 -4.50
CA CYS A 165 1.74 1.73 -4.18
C CYS A 165 0.91 2.98 -4.48
N SER A 166 0.35 3.07 -5.69
CA SER A 166 -0.52 4.18 -6.08
C SER A 166 -1.77 4.28 -5.21
N ALA A 167 -2.39 3.13 -4.87
CA ALA A 167 -3.54 3.09 -3.97
C ALA A 167 -3.21 3.69 -2.60
N LEU A 168 -2.09 3.25 -2.02
CA LEU A 168 -1.64 3.68 -0.69
C LEU A 168 -1.24 5.16 -0.66
N LEU A 169 -0.62 5.69 -1.73
CA LEU A 169 -0.11 7.06 -1.74
C LEU A 169 -1.14 8.12 -2.16
N TYR A 170 -2.05 7.79 -3.07
CA TYR A 170 -2.83 8.82 -3.78
C TYR A 170 -4.35 8.70 -3.61
N LEU A 171 -4.90 7.54 -3.27
CA LEU A 171 -6.36 7.38 -3.20
C LEU A 171 -6.95 8.03 -1.94
N LYS A 172 -7.54 9.22 -2.13
CA LYS A 172 -8.21 9.97 -1.05
C LYS A 172 -9.33 9.19 -0.35
N GLY A 173 -10.07 8.36 -1.08
CA GLY A 173 -11.16 7.55 -0.51
C GLY A 173 -10.63 6.49 0.45
N TYR A 174 -9.52 5.84 0.06
CA TYR A 174 -8.79 4.92 0.92
C TYR A 174 -8.25 5.64 2.16
N HIS A 175 -7.60 6.80 2.00
CA HIS A 175 -7.10 7.57 3.15
C HIS A 175 -8.20 7.99 4.13
N ALA A 176 -9.34 8.45 3.61
CA ALA A 176 -10.48 8.86 4.42
C ALA A 176 -11.02 7.69 5.25
N LEU A 177 -11.14 6.51 4.64
CA LEU A 177 -11.60 5.31 5.31
C LEU A 177 -10.64 4.86 6.42
N GLN A 178 -9.33 4.78 6.14
CA GLN A 178 -8.37 4.36 7.16
C GLN A 178 -8.30 5.36 8.33
N THR A 179 -8.36 6.66 8.03
CA THR A 179 -8.43 7.69 9.07
C THR A 179 -9.69 7.58 9.91
N HIS A 180 -10.85 7.29 9.30
CA HIS A 180 -12.10 7.05 10.01
C HIS A 180 -11.99 5.87 10.98
N ARG A 181 -11.35 4.76 10.60
CA ARG A 181 -11.15 3.60 11.50
C ARG A 181 -10.35 3.98 12.75
N VAL A 182 -9.34 4.82 12.59
CA VAL A 182 -8.55 5.34 13.72
C VAL A 182 -9.39 6.30 14.57
N ALA A 183 -10.12 7.22 13.95
CA ALA A 183 -11.02 8.13 14.66
C ALA A 183 -12.13 7.39 15.44
N HIS A 184 -12.70 6.33 14.86
CA HIS A 184 -13.67 5.44 15.52
C HIS A 184 -13.07 4.75 16.75
N THR A 185 -11.84 4.28 16.65
CA THR A 185 -11.14 3.66 17.78
C THR A 185 -10.88 4.66 18.90
N LEU A 186 -10.42 5.88 18.56
CA LEU A 186 -10.24 6.97 19.52
C LEU A 186 -11.56 7.40 20.17
N TRP A 187 -12.65 7.40 19.41
CA TRP A 187 -13.99 7.66 19.94
C TRP A 187 -14.40 6.64 21.00
N ASN A 188 -14.19 5.35 20.71
CA ASN A 188 -14.49 4.26 21.63
C ASN A 188 -13.60 4.25 22.88
N GLN A 189 -12.39 4.82 22.80
CA GLN A 189 -11.50 5.06 23.93
C GLN A 189 -11.90 6.28 24.78
N GLY A 190 -12.95 7.01 24.41
CA GLY A 190 -13.41 8.22 25.11
C GLY A 190 -12.69 9.51 24.67
N ARG A 191 -11.73 9.44 23.74
CA ARG A 191 -11.00 10.61 23.19
C ARG A 191 -11.82 11.31 22.10
N LYS A 192 -13.06 11.66 22.41
CA LYS A 192 -14.06 12.18 21.45
C LYS A 192 -13.62 13.47 20.75
N VAL A 193 -12.99 14.39 21.48
CA VAL A 193 -12.51 15.67 20.93
C VAL A 193 -11.49 15.44 19.82
N LEU A 194 -10.54 14.53 20.03
CA LEU A 194 -9.55 14.19 19.01
C LEU A 194 -10.19 13.47 17.81
N ALA A 195 -11.14 12.57 18.06
CA ALA A 195 -11.86 11.88 16.99
C ALA A 195 -12.63 12.88 16.10
N LEU A 196 -13.31 13.87 16.69
CA LEU A 196 -14.00 14.93 15.95
C LEU A 196 -13.02 15.88 15.23
N ALA A 197 -11.88 16.18 15.85
CA ALA A 197 -10.84 16.95 15.18
C ALA A 197 -10.33 16.22 13.93
N LEU A 198 -10.08 14.92 14.02
CA LEU A 198 -9.68 14.10 12.87
C LEU A 198 -10.78 14.05 11.80
N GLN A 199 -12.05 13.89 12.18
CA GLN A 199 -13.18 13.95 11.25
C GLN A 199 -13.23 15.29 10.50
N SER A 200 -13.10 16.43 11.20
CA SER A 200 -13.03 17.76 10.55
C SER A 200 -11.90 17.82 9.54
N ARG A 201 -10.71 17.32 9.91
CA ARG A 201 -9.55 17.29 9.01
C ARG A 201 -9.74 16.40 7.79
N VAL A 202 -10.37 15.23 7.94
CA VAL A 202 -10.71 14.34 6.82
C VAL A 202 -11.70 15.03 5.89
N SER A 203 -12.70 15.73 6.43
CA SER A 203 -13.66 16.49 5.63
C SER A 203 -12.98 17.62 4.86
N GLU A 204 -12.08 18.37 5.50
CA GLU A 204 -11.34 19.48 4.87
C GLU A 204 -10.37 19.02 3.78
N VAL A 205 -9.64 17.91 4.00
CA VAL A 205 -8.57 17.45 3.09
C VAL A 205 -9.09 16.53 1.99
N PHE A 206 -10.01 15.62 2.32
CA PHE A 206 -10.46 14.57 1.41
C PHE A 206 -11.89 14.81 0.90
N GLY A 207 -12.65 15.73 1.50
CA GLY A 207 -14.04 16.00 1.14
C GLY A 207 -15.00 14.89 1.60
N VAL A 208 -14.61 14.11 2.60
CA VAL A 208 -15.38 12.98 3.13
C VAL A 208 -15.70 13.27 4.59
N ASP A 209 -16.98 13.29 4.93
CA ASP A 209 -17.44 13.53 6.30
C ASP A 209 -18.16 12.29 6.85
N ILE A 210 -17.45 11.52 7.68
CA ILE A 210 -17.99 10.33 8.33
C ILE A 210 -17.86 10.51 9.84
N HIS A 211 -18.98 10.55 10.54
CA HIS A 211 -18.97 10.71 11.99
C HIS A 211 -18.33 9.49 12.68
N PRO A 212 -17.36 9.67 13.60
CA PRO A 212 -16.56 8.60 14.18
C PRO A 212 -17.36 7.62 15.05
N GLY A 213 -18.58 7.97 15.47
CA GLY A 213 -19.47 7.06 16.19
C GLY A 213 -20.04 5.91 15.33
N TYR A 214 -19.96 6.00 14.00
CA TYR A 214 -20.45 4.95 13.12
C TYR A 214 -19.38 3.90 12.83
N THR A 215 -19.75 2.63 12.97
CA THR A 215 -18.91 1.51 12.55
C THR A 215 -18.99 1.37 11.03
N CYS A 216 -17.85 1.50 10.35
CA CYS A 216 -17.75 1.27 8.92
C CYS A 216 -17.13 -0.11 8.68
N VAL A 217 -17.82 -0.97 7.92
CA VAL A 217 -17.32 -2.28 7.49
C VAL A 217 -16.67 -2.10 6.11
N CYS A 218 -15.61 -2.86 5.83
CA CYS A 218 -14.65 -2.70 4.72
C CYS A 218 -15.24 -2.43 3.32
N LEU A 219 -14.40 -1.90 2.42
CA LEU A 219 -14.77 -1.52 1.04
C LEU A 219 -15.23 -2.70 0.17
#